data_AF-A0A8R2JST9-F1
#
_entry.id   AF-A0A8R2JST9-F1
#
_cell.length_a   1.000
_cell.length_b   1.000
_cell.length_c   1.000
_cell.angle_alpha   90.00
_cell.angle_beta   90.00
_cell.angle_gamma   90.00
#
_symmetry.space_group_name_H-M   'P 1'
#
loop_
_entity.id
_entity.type
_entity.pdbx_description
1 polymer ?
#
loop_
_entity_poly.entity_id
_entity_poly.type
_entity_poly.pdbx_seq_one_letter_code
_entity_poly.pdbx_strand_id
1 'polypeptide(L)'
;MEELEIGTGNMEELKCLVCNKYFSYKRTLKRHSITCGSKESKNINSVQCPDLSCHKLFTNKKMLKCHIESDHGVRLQNEQKTFATLHDFKEWKLKTEEDNLCFYALSARKTVGQNKNITYLDCHRTGNFQSRSTGVRKIKSQGTNKIGSTCPSSMV
;
A
#
# COMPACT_ATOMS: atom_id res chain seq x y z
N MET A 1 2.16 -27.96 -43.60
CA MET A 1 2.78 -27.89 -42.26
C MET A 1 3.51 -26.55 -42.27
N GLU A 2 2.80 -25.51 -41.86
CA GLU A 2 3.25 -24.12 -41.97
C GLU A 2 3.53 -23.67 -40.54
N GLU A 3 4.81 -23.41 -40.28
CA GLU A 3 5.30 -23.06 -38.95
C GLU A 3 4.82 -21.63 -38.59
N LEU A 4 4.10 -21.53 -37.48
CA LEU A 4 3.69 -20.26 -36.87
C LEU A 4 4.90 -19.60 -36.23
N GLU A 5 5.41 -18.53 -36.85
CA GLU A 5 6.40 -17.64 -36.26
C GLU A 5 5.82 -16.94 -35.03
N ILE A 6 6.38 -17.24 -33.86
CA ILE A 6 6.03 -16.59 -32.59
C ILE A 6 6.71 -15.22 -32.56
N GLY A 7 5.91 -14.17 -32.71
CA GLY A 7 6.34 -12.77 -32.72
C GLY A 7 7.23 -12.40 -31.53
N THR A 8 8.43 -11.91 -31.84
CA THR A 8 9.40 -11.37 -30.89
C THR A 8 8.95 -10.00 -30.38
N GLY A 9 8.43 -9.97 -29.16
CA GLY A 9 8.08 -8.72 -28.48
C GLY A 9 9.31 -7.96 -27.97
N ASN A 10 9.59 -6.81 -28.59
CA ASN A 10 10.40 -5.66 -28.16
C ASN A 10 11.00 -5.72 -26.72
N MET A 11 12.25 -6.17 -26.58
CA MET A 11 12.97 -6.33 -25.29
C MET A 11 13.85 -5.11 -24.93
N GLU A 12 14.13 -4.20 -25.87
CA GLU A 12 15.11 -3.12 -25.69
C GLU A 12 14.62 -1.90 -24.89
N GLU A 13 13.29 -1.72 -24.76
CA GLU A 13 12.71 -0.53 -24.13
C GLU A 13 12.52 -0.62 -22.61
N LEU A 14 12.89 -1.74 -21.98
CA LEU A 14 12.57 -2.01 -20.56
C LEU A 14 13.76 -1.82 -19.63
N LYS A 15 14.53 -0.76 -19.85
CA LYS A 15 15.71 -0.40 -19.05
C LYS A 15 15.42 0.78 -18.12
N CYS A 16 15.89 0.71 -16.88
CA CYS A 16 15.86 1.86 -15.97
C CYS A 16 16.95 2.87 -16.35
N LEU A 17 16.58 4.12 -16.61
CA LEU A 17 17.53 5.18 -16.97
C LEU A 17 18.41 5.67 -15.81
N VAL A 18 18.08 5.31 -14.56
CA VAL A 18 18.85 5.74 -13.38
C VAL A 18 19.93 4.72 -13.02
N CYS A 19 19.59 3.43 -12.97
CA CYS A 19 20.55 2.38 -12.60
C CYS A 19 20.88 1.40 -13.73
N ASN A 20 20.41 1.66 -14.96
CA ASN A 20 20.67 0.87 -16.15
C ASN A 20 20.26 -0.62 -16.09
N LYS A 21 19.40 -1.01 -15.14
CA LYS A 21 18.89 -2.39 -15.02
C LYS A 21 17.82 -2.68 -16.08
N TYR A 22 17.88 -3.87 -16.67
CA TYR A 22 16.89 -4.37 -17.62
C TYR A 22 15.81 -5.17 -16.90
N PHE A 23 14.59 -5.11 -17.44
CA PHE A 23 13.41 -5.76 -16.88
C PHE A 23 12.64 -6.50 -17.96
N SER A 24 12.13 -7.68 -17.64
CA SER A 24 11.34 -8.48 -18.59
C SER A 24 9.95 -7.89 -18.86
N TYR A 25 9.46 -6.97 -18.02
CA TYR A 25 8.10 -6.41 -18.15
C TYR A 25 8.02 -4.92 -17.77
N LYS A 26 7.21 -4.14 -18.49
CA LYS A 26 6.93 -2.72 -18.16
C LYS A 26 6.49 -2.53 -16.70
N ARG A 27 5.68 -3.45 -16.17
CA ARG A 27 5.21 -3.42 -14.77
C ARG A 27 6.34 -3.54 -13.75
N THR A 28 7.39 -4.32 -14.04
CA THR A 28 8.50 -4.53 -13.12
C THR A 28 9.49 -3.38 -13.17
N LEU A 29 9.73 -2.81 -14.36
CA LEU A 29 10.46 -1.55 -14.52
C LEU A 29 9.77 -0.40 -13.76
N LYS A 30 8.47 -0.19 -13.99
CA LYS A 30 7.68 0.83 -13.27
C LYS A 30 7.83 0.71 -11.76
N ARG A 31 7.66 -0.51 -11.22
CA ARG A 31 7.81 -0.76 -9.78
C ARG A 31 9.22 -0.41 -9.28
N HIS A 32 10.25 -0.77 -10.03
CA HIS A 32 11.63 -0.48 -9.68
C HIS A 32 11.94 1.03 -9.69
N SER A 33 11.36 1.78 -10.64
CA SER A 33 11.53 3.23 -10.75
C SER A 33 11.16 3.99 -9.47
N ILE A 34 10.20 3.48 -8.67
CA ILE A 34 9.83 4.04 -7.36
C ILE A 34 11.02 4.04 -6.40
N THR A 35 11.69 2.89 -6.28
CA THR A 35 12.81 2.70 -5.35
C THR A 35 14.12 3.26 -5.87
N CYS A 36 14.22 3.44 -7.18
CA CYS A 36 15.43 3.92 -7.84
C CYS A 36 15.47 5.45 -7.97
N GLY A 37 14.50 6.18 -7.41
CA GLY A 37 14.44 7.64 -7.46
C GLY A 37 14.19 8.21 -8.86
N SER A 38 13.64 7.42 -9.79
CA SER A 38 13.33 7.89 -11.14
C SER A 38 12.11 8.81 -11.13
N LYS A 39 12.29 10.05 -11.61
CA LYS A 39 11.27 11.12 -11.63
C LYS A 39 10.07 10.83 -12.56
N GLU A 40 10.12 9.78 -13.37
CA GLU A 40 9.04 9.42 -14.30
C GLU A 40 7.82 8.78 -13.64
N SER A 41 7.89 8.43 -12.35
CA SER A 41 6.82 7.71 -11.65
C SER A 41 5.89 8.62 -10.84
N LYS A 42 5.32 9.67 -11.47
CA LYS A 42 4.31 10.53 -10.81
C LYS A 42 2.95 9.83 -10.55
N ASN A 43 2.76 8.62 -11.06
CA ASN A 43 1.47 7.89 -11.06
C ASN A 43 1.58 6.43 -10.57
N ILE A 44 2.53 6.12 -9.69
CA ILE A 44 2.61 4.78 -9.11
C ILE A 44 2.14 4.83 -7.66
N ASN A 45 1.23 3.91 -7.31
CA ASN A 45 0.80 3.60 -5.95
C ASN A 45 2.02 3.23 -5.10
N SER A 46 2.69 4.24 -4.58
CA SER A 46 3.84 4.12 -3.70
C SER A 46 3.40 4.27 -2.26
N VAL A 47 4.14 3.62 -1.39
CA VAL A 47 3.87 3.53 0.05
C VAL A 47 4.99 4.27 0.76
N GLN A 48 4.69 5.43 1.34
CA GLN A 48 5.68 6.24 2.05
C GLN A 48 5.82 5.82 3.52
N CYS A 49 7.04 5.94 4.07
CA CYS A 49 7.29 5.78 5.50
C CYS A 49 6.51 6.84 6.32
N PRO A 50 5.84 6.47 7.42
CA PRO A 50 5.12 7.43 8.26
C PRO A 50 6.05 8.28 9.14
N ASP A 51 7.32 7.90 9.31
CA ASP A 51 8.29 8.70 10.06
C ASP A 51 8.67 9.97 9.26
N LEU A 52 8.48 11.15 9.86
CA LEU A 52 8.78 12.45 9.24
C LEU A 52 10.27 12.64 8.94
N SER A 53 11.15 11.94 9.67
CA SER A 53 12.59 11.93 9.36
C SER A 53 12.93 11.04 8.17
N CYS A 54 11.99 10.18 7.74
CA CYS A 54 12.19 9.18 6.70
C CYS A 54 11.31 9.43 5.47
N HIS A 55 11.94 9.82 4.37
CA HIS A 55 11.24 10.09 3.11
C HIS A 55 11.31 8.91 2.13
N LYS A 56 11.59 7.70 2.62
CA LYS A 56 11.71 6.51 1.77
C LYS A 56 10.33 6.07 1.24
N LEU A 57 10.32 5.70 -0.05
CA LEU A 57 9.15 5.20 -0.77
C LEU A 57 9.30 3.72 -1.07
N PHE A 58 8.21 2.98 -0.93
CA PHE A 58 8.15 1.54 -1.12
C PHE A 58 7.09 1.16 -2.12
N THR A 59 7.27 -0.02 -2.71
CA THR A 59 6.38 -0.56 -3.75
C THR A 59 5.12 -1.20 -3.18
N ASN A 60 5.18 -1.64 -1.91
CA ASN A 60 4.09 -2.28 -1.21
C ASN A 60 4.28 -2.14 0.31
N LYS A 61 3.20 -2.43 1.06
CA LYS A 61 3.21 -2.34 2.52
C LYS A 61 4.15 -3.34 3.18
N LYS A 62 4.37 -4.52 2.59
CA LYS A 62 5.30 -5.53 3.14
C LYS A 62 6.71 -4.96 3.24
N MET A 63 7.21 -4.33 2.17
CA MET A 63 8.51 -3.68 2.17
C MET A 63 8.58 -2.52 3.16
N LEU A 64 7.51 -1.73 3.28
CA LEU A 64 7.44 -0.68 4.30
C LEU A 64 7.57 -1.26 5.72
N LYS A 65 6.83 -2.33 6.04
CA LYS A 65 6.90 -2.97 7.37
C LYS A 65 8.31 -3.44 7.69
N CYS A 66 8.96 -4.16 6.76
CA CYS A 66 10.34 -4.60 6.95
C CYS A 66 11.29 -3.43 7.18
N HIS A 67 11.15 -2.34 6.41
CA HIS A 67 11.95 -1.12 6.59
C HIS A 67 11.75 -0.48 7.97
N ILE A 68 10.50 -0.40 8.45
CA ILE A 68 10.21 0.14 9.79
C ILE A 68 10.88 -0.70 10.88
N GLU A 69 10.86 -2.01 10.75
CA GLU A 69 11.51 -2.91 11.71
C GLU A 69 13.04 -2.82 11.66
N SER A 70 13.64 -2.71 10.47
CA SER A 70 15.10 -2.69 10.31
C SER A 70 15.75 -1.34 10.55
N ASP A 71 15.18 -0.26 9.99
CA ASP A 71 15.81 1.07 9.98
C ASP A 71 15.34 1.93 11.15
N HIS A 72 14.09 1.76 11.62
CA HIS A 72 13.52 2.55 12.71
C HIS A 72 13.50 1.81 14.06
N GLY A 73 13.85 0.52 14.09
CA GLY A 73 13.85 -0.29 15.31
C GLY A 73 12.47 -0.46 15.95
N VAL A 74 11.40 -0.20 15.19
CA VAL A 74 10.02 -0.31 15.68
C VAL A 74 9.53 -1.73 15.43
N ARG A 75 9.26 -2.49 16.49
CA ARG A 75 8.75 -3.86 16.39
C ARG A 75 7.26 -3.85 16.06
N LEU A 76 6.89 -4.32 14.87
CA LEU A 76 5.48 -4.44 14.47
C LEU A 76 4.91 -5.75 15.00
N GLN A 77 3.79 -5.66 15.74
CA GLN A 77 3.10 -6.85 16.22
C GLN A 77 2.19 -7.42 15.12
N ASN A 78 2.26 -8.72 14.93
CA ASN A 78 1.36 -9.47 14.06
C ASN A 78 0.65 -10.55 14.88
N GLU A 79 -0.67 -10.57 14.84
CA GLU A 79 -1.49 -11.53 15.56
C GLU A 79 -2.48 -12.19 14.61
N GLN A 80 -2.67 -13.50 14.77
CA GLN A 80 -3.69 -14.26 14.05
C GLN A 80 -4.80 -14.66 15.03
N LYS A 81 -6.03 -14.24 14.74
CA LYS A 81 -7.23 -14.60 15.51
C LYS A 81 -8.24 -15.32 14.62
N THR A 82 -8.90 -16.32 15.18
CA THR A 82 -10.01 -17.04 14.56
C THR A 82 -11.29 -16.73 15.31
N PHE A 83 -12.36 -16.47 14.58
CA PHE A 83 -13.67 -16.14 15.14
C PHE A 83 -14.68 -17.19 14.70
N ALA A 84 -15.59 -17.58 15.59
CA ALA A 84 -16.65 -18.54 15.26
C ALA A 84 -17.67 -17.92 14.30
N THR A 85 -17.97 -16.63 14.49
CA THR A 85 -18.92 -15.90 13.67
C THR A 85 -18.37 -14.56 13.18
N LEU A 86 -18.99 -14.01 12.14
CA LEU A 86 -18.71 -12.64 11.69
C LEU A 86 -19.08 -11.59 12.75
N HIS A 87 -20.03 -11.89 13.63
CA HIS A 87 -20.43 -11.01 14.72
C HIS A 87 -19.29 -10.86 15.73
N ASP A 88 -18.69 -11.98 16.16
CA ASP A 88 -17.56 -11.97 17.10
C ASP A 88 -16.37 -11.18 16.56
N PHE A 89 -16.11 -11.29 15.26
CA PHE A 89 -15.11 -10.46 14.58
C PHE A 89 -15.45 -8.97 14.65
N LYS A 90 -16.70 -8.58 14.42
CA LYS A 90 -17.12 -7.17 14.49
C LYS A 90 -16.99 -6.60 15.89
N GLU A 91 -17.42 -7.34 16.92
CA GLU A 91 -17.29 -6.93 18.32
C GLU A 91 -15.83 -6.76 18.72
N TRP A 92 -14.97 -7.75 18.40
CA TRP A 92 -13.53 -7.65 18.63
C TRP A 92 -12.91 -6.47 17.89
N LYS A 93 -13.28 -6.26 16.63
CA LYS A 93 -12.81 -5.14 15.82
C LYS A 93 -13.21 -3.81 16.47
N LEU A 94 -14.48 -3.63 16.85
CA LEU A 94 -14.97 -2.41 17.49
C LEU A 94 -14.22 -2.10 18.78
N LYS A 95 -14.04 -3.09 19.64
CA LYS A 95 -13.24 -2.93 20.88
C LYS A 95 -11.80 -2.53 20.58
N THR A 96 -11.17 -3.19 19.61
CA THR A 96 -9.79 -2.85 19.19
C THR A 96 -9.71 -1.42 18.63
N GLU A 97 -10.74 -0.98 17.90
CA GLU A 97 -10.83 0.37 17.35
C GLU A 97 -10.99 1.44 18.43
N GLU A 98 -11.78 1.17 19.46
CA GLU A 98 -11.97 2.02 20.63
C GLU A 98 -10.69 2.14 21.46
N ASP A 99 -10.05 1.00 21.78
CA ASP A 99 -8.82 0.95 22.57
C ASP A 99 -7.66 1.72 21.90
N ASN A 100 -7.59 1.68 20.56
CA ASN A 100 -6.52 2.31 19.79
C ASN A 100 -6.89 3.67 19.18
N LEU A 101 -8.10 4.18 19.47
CA LEU A 101 -8.65 5.42 18.92
C LEU A 101 -8.51 5.51 17.39
N CYS A 102 -8.76 4.39 16.70
CA CYS A 102 -8.56 4.30 15.26
C CYS A 102 -9.60 3.38 14.63
N PHE A 103 -9.97 3.65 13.39
CA PHE A 103 -10.86 2.78 12.61
C PHE A 103 -10.10 2.03 11.51
N TYR A 104 -10.60 0.85 11.13
CA TYR A 104 -10.15 0.05 10.01
C TYR A 104 -11.23 0.06 8.92
N ALA A 105 -10.89 0.66 7.79
CA ALA A 105 -11.76 0.81 6.63
C ALA A 105 -11.41 -0.24 5.57
N LEU A 106 -12.43 -0.68 4.83
CA LEU A 106 -12.25 -1.61 3.71
C LEU A 106 -11.31 -1.02 2.65
N SER A 107 -10.22 -1.72 2.35
CA SER A 107 -9.25 -1.31 1.33
C SER A 107 -9.31 -2.17 0.07
N ALA A 108 -9.49 -3.48 0.22
CA ALA A 108 -9.61 -4.40 -0.92
C ALA A 108 -10.37 -5.68 -0.55
N ARG A 109 -10.92 -6.35 -1.57
CA ARG A 109 -11.44 -7.72 -1.46
C ARG A 109 -10.77 -8.58 -2.53
N LYS A 110 -10.44 -9.81 -2.19
CA LYS A 110 -9.83 -10.77 -3.11
C LYS A 110 -10.44 -12.15 -2.91
N THR A 111 -10.90 -12.75 -4.00
CA THR A 111 -11.29 -14.16 -3.99
C THR A 111 -10.08 -15.02 -4.37
N VAL A 112 -9.80 -16.06 -3.59
CA VAL A 112 -8.68 -16.98 -3.77
C VAL A 112 -9.24 -18.39 -3.95
N GLY A 113 -9.02 -18.96 -5.13
CA GLY A 113 -9.62 -20.25 -5.49
C GLY A 113 -11.14 -20.19 -5.53
N GLN A 114 -11.81 -21.32 -5.28
CA GLN A 114 -13.25 -21.45 -5.46
C GLN A 114 -14.08 -20.86 -4.30
N ASN A 115 -13.57 -20.80 -3.06
CA ASN A 115 -14.39 -20.48 -1.88
C ASN A 115 -13.72 -19.63 -0.78
N LYS A 116 -12.54 -19.03 -1.01
CA LYS A 116 -11.89 -18.19 0.01
C LYS A 116 -11.98 -16.73 -0.36
N ASN A 117 -12.64 -15.93 0.47
CA ASN A 117 -12.70 -14.48 0.32
C ASN A 117 -11.81 -13.83 1.37
N ILE A 118 -10.83 -13.04 0.91
CA ILE A 118 -9.93 -12.27 1.75
C ILE A 118 -10.37 -10.81 1.71
N THR A 119 -10.53 -10.20 2.88
CA THR A 119 -10.94 -8.80 3.02
C THR A 119 -9.84 -8.04 3.71
N TYR A 120 -9.25 -7.07 3.01
CA TYR A 120 -8.20 -6.22 3.55
C TYR A 120 -8.83 -4.99 4.17
N LEU A 121 -8.50 -4.71 5.43
CA LEU A 121 -8.91 -3.52 6.15
C LEU A 121 -7.67 -2.72 6.57
N ASP A 122 -7.65 -1.43 6.27
CA ASP A 122 -6.54 -0.54 6.58
C ASP A 122 -6.93 0.54 7.59
N CYS A 123 -5.97 0.96 8.42
CA CYS A 123 -6.19 2.06 9.35
C CYS A 123 -6.63 3.33 8.60
N HIS A 124 -7.72 3.96 9.04
CA HIS A 124 -8.32 5.14 8.39
C HIS A 124 -7.38 6.35 8.36
N ARG A 125 -6.34 6.38 9.20
CA ARG A 125 -5.32 7.42 9.18
C ARG A 125 -4.43 7.36 7.94
N THR A 126 -4.41 6.22 7.23
CA THR A 126 -3.59 6.01 6.04
C THR A 126 -3.98 6.91 4.87
N GLY A 127 -2.97 7.32 4.11
CA GLY A 127 -3.09 8.06 2.87
C GLY A 127 -3.13 9.57 3.08
N ASN A 128 -3.37 10.27 1.97
CA ASN A 128 -3.37 11.73 1.93
C ASN A 128 -4.79 12.24 1.93
N PHE A 129 -5.02 13.37 2.60
CA PHE A 129 -6.29 14.05 2.49
C PHE A 129 -6.43 14.69 1.11
N GLN A 130 -7.53 14.38 0.43
CA GLN A 130 -7.89 15.02 -0.83
C GLN A 130 -9.21 15.75 -0.63
N SER A 131 -9.17 17.08 -0.61
CA SER A 131 -10.39 17.88 -0.56
C SER A 131 -11.14 17.77 -1.89
N ARG A 132 -12.41 17.37 -1.84
CA ARG A 132 -13.34 17.44 -2.99
C ARG A 132 -14.16 18.73 -3.02
N SER A 133 -13.89 19.66 -2.10
CA SER A 133 -14.59 20.93 -2.01
C SER A 133 -14.16 21.87 -3.12
N THR A 134 -15.08 22.68 -3.63
CA THR A 134 -14.82 23.79 -4.56
C THR A 134 -14.07 24.97 -3.95
N GLY A 135 -13.67 24.88 -2.67
CA GLY A 135 -12.92 25.93 -1.96
C GLY A 135 -13.77 27.04 -1.35
N VAL A 136 -15.10 26.97 -1.48
CA VAL A 136 -16.03 28.01 -0.97
C VAL A 136 -16.00 28.13 0.55
N ARG A 137 -15.77 27.03 1.28
CA ARG A 137 -15.62 27.04 2.74
C ARG A 137 -14.18 26.74 3.11
N LYS A 138 -13.64 27.48 4.07
CA LYS A 138 -12.34 27.18 4.67
C LYS A 138 -12.40 25.84 5.39
N ILE A 139 -11.31 25.07 5.32
CA ILE A 139 -11.17 23.83 6.09
C ILE A 139 -11.20 24.18 7.58
N LYS A 140 -11.77 23.28 8.40
CA LYS A 140 -11.77 23.42 9.86
C LYS A 140 -10.33 23.57 10.36
N SER A 141 -10.11 24.38 11.40
CA SER A 141 -8.78 24.56 12.01
C SER A 141 -8.13 23.26 12.47
N GLN A 142 -8.93 22.28 12.89
CA GLN A 142 -8.48 20.94 13.28
C GLN A 142 -7.87 20.10 12.13
N GLY A 143 -8.09 20.48 10.88
CA GLY A 143 -7.51 19.78 9.73
C GLY A 143 -8.08 18.38 9.49
N THR A 144 -7.21 17.46 9.09
CA THR A 144 -7.55 16.08 8.68
C THR A 144 -6.86 15.06 9.58
N ASN A 145 -7.52 13.93 9.85
CA ASN A 145 -6.94 12.80 10.60
C ASN A 145 -5.99 11.94 9.74
N LYS A 146 -5.79 12.30 8.47
CA LYS A 146 -4.87 11.62 7.56
C LYS A 146 -3.44 12.01 7.89
N ILE A 147 -2.56 11.03 8.03
CA ILE A 147 -1.13 11.28 8.34
C ILE A 147 -0.32 11.74 7.12
N GLY A 148 -0.93 11.80 5.93
CA GLY A 148 -0.22 12.16 4.70
C GLY A 148 0.81 11.13 4.25
N SER A 149 0.74 9.92 4.80
CA SER A 149 1.66 8.81 4.58
C SER A 149 0.95 7.46 4.85
N THR A 150 1.68 6.34 4.82
CA THR A 150 1.05 5.01 5.04
C THR A 150 1.20 4.53 6.47
N CYS A 151 0.05 4.27 7.12
CA CYS A 151 0.04 3.60 8.41
C CYS A 151 0.34 2.09 8.21
N PRO A 152 1.27 1.49 8.97
CA PRO A 152 1.58 0.07 8.85
C PRO A 152 0.48 -0.86 9.41
N SER A 153 -0.47 -0.32 10.19
CA SER A 153 -1.55 -1.12 10.78
C SER A 153 -2.62 -1.51 9.75
N SER A 154 -2.93 -2.80 9.70
CA SER A 154 -3.85 -3.43 8.74
C SER A 154 -4.39 -4.75 9.29
N MET A 155 -5.64 -5.09 9.00
CA MET A 155 -6.26 -6.40 9.26
C MET A 155 -6.54 -7.10 7.91
N VAL A 156 -6.40 -8.43 7.86
CA VAL A 156 -6.56 -9.26 6.63
C VAL A 156 -7.33 -10.53 6.95
#